data_AF-A0A8T6F6M2-F1
#
_entry.id   AF-A0A8T6F6M2-F1
#
_cell.length_a   1.000
_cell.length_b   1.000
_cell.length_c   1.000
_cell.angle_alpha   90.00
_cell.angle_beta   90.00
_cell.angle_gamma   90.00
#
_symmetry.space_group_name_H-M   'P 1'
#
loop_
_entity.id
_entity.type
_entity.pdbx_description
1 polymer ?
#
loop_
_entity_poly.entity_id
_entity_poly.type
_entity_poly.pdbx_seq_one_letter_code
_entity_poly.pdbx_strand_id
1 'polypeptide(L)'
;MQGETVEVVFDAQGGLVAEPAPRTDALVVTNERVVRDGVADGARVVSMFPLRELAAMEVADNGRSFEKLGQGIVLVAAGLILGGLSWFILEIQVLSVILGGLPILVGIYMLTGWAFPDNAGSLQLYAPGHAIALPLQSAAARESVYTAMQRIYELRWGGQPEPRTEAPTQMFAPPPEPEAVPAAAEPETEAEADEPEEMEDAIGRLVDEADANIGSPPPEPRSSFWDIFRRR
;
A
#
# COMPACT_ATOMS: atom_id res chain seq x y z
N MET A 1 39.72 17.34 -3.97
CA MET A 1 38.32 17.20 -3.51
C MET A 1 37.83 18.59 -3.09
N GLN A 2 37.59 19.48 -4.06
CA GLN A 2 37.08 20.83 -3.78
C GLN A 2 35.71 20.93 -4.44
N GLY A 3 34.67 21.26 -3.66
CA GLY A 3 33.32 21.55 -4.17
C GLY A 3 32.23 20.52 -3.86
N GLU A 4 32.49 19.45 -3.10
CA GLU A 4 31.41 18.56 -2.63
C GLU A 4 30.70 19.21 -1.43
N THR A 5 29.40 19.47 -1.57
CA THR A 5 28.54 20.06 -0.56
C THR A 5 27.46 19.07 -0.16
N VAL A 6 27.19 18.99 1.14
CA VAL A 6 26.06 18.21 1.66
C VAL A 6 24.80 19.02 1.42
N GLU A 7 23.85 18.43 0.70
CA GLU A 7 22.59 19.07 0.33
C GLU A 7 21.42 18.54 1.16
N VAL A 8 21.44 17.24 1.48
CA VAL A 8 20.39 16.59 2.28
C VAL A 8 21.03 15.59 3.24
N VAL A 9 20.59 15.63 4.48
CA VAL A 9 20.82 14.54 5.43
C VAL A 9 19.46 14.05 5.89
N PHE A 10 19.24 12.75 5.73
CA PHE A 10 18.00 12.10 6.09
C PHE A 10 18.29 10.94 7.04
N ASP A 11 17.73 10.98 8.23
CA ASP A 11 17.86 9.98 9.27
C ASP A 11 16.61 9.10 9.33
N ALA A 12 16.79 7.79 9.45
CA ALA A 12 15.69 6.82 9.51
C ALA A 12 14.69 7.09 10.65
N GLN A 13 15.14 7.70 11.75
CA GLN A 13 14.31 8.06 12.89
C GLN A 13 13.93 9.54 12.91
N GLY A 14 14.85 10.43 12.57
CA GLY A 14 14.65 11.88 12.62
C GLY A 14 13.98 12.49 11.39
N GLY A 15 14.03 11.80 10.25
CA GLY A 15 13.69 12.39 8.96
C GLY A 15 14.77 13.35 8.48
N LEU A 16 14.38 14.48 7.90
CA LEU A 16 15.34 15.51 7.48
C LEU A 16 16.01 16.17 8.70
N VAL A 17 17.33 16.06 8.78
CA VAL A 17 18.15 16.58 9.89
C VAL A 17 19.34 17.38 9.35
N ALA A 18 19.98 18.19 10.19
CA ALA A 18 21.20 18.90 9.81
C ALA A 18 22.44 18.00 9.84
N GLU A 19 22.47 17.05 10.77
CA GLU A 19 23.57 16.11 10.98
C GLU A 19 22.98 14.76 11.42
N PRO A 20 23.49 13.63 10.92
CA PRO A 20 22.95 12.32 11.29
C PRO A 20 23.32 11.98 12.73
N ALA A 21 22.41 11.32 13.44
CA ALA A 21 22.70 10.88 14.80
C ALA A 21 23.77 9.76 14.80
N PRO A 22 24.55 9.60 15.89
CA PRO A 22 25.50 8.50 15.98
C PRO A 22 24.77 7.16 15.97
N ARG A 23 25.19 6.24 15.10
CA ARG A 23 24.68 4.85 15.02
C ARG A 23 23.23 4.70 14.53
N THR A 24 22.70 5.69 13.84
CA THR A 24 21.43 5.54 13.12
C THR A 24 21.64 5.21 11.65
N ASP A 25 20.65 4.58 11.03
CA ASP A 25 20.60 4.46 9.59
C ASP A 25 20.33 5.86 9.00
N ALA A 26 21.29 6.38 8.25
CA ALA A 26 21.21 7.69 7.64
C ALA A 26 21.57 7.64 6.16
N LEU A 27 20.93 8.52 5.41
CA LEU A 27 21.17 8.80 4.01
C LEU A 27 21.67 10.23 3.89
N VAL A 28 22.92 10.38 3.47
CA VAL A 28 23.56 11.66 3.19
C VAL A 28 23.63 11.82 1.67
N VAL A 29 23.07 12.92 1.18
CA VAL A 29 23.06 13.27 -0.23
C VAL A 29 23.90 14.51 -0.40
N THR A 30 24.85 14.41 -1.31
CA THR A 30 25.71 15.52 -1.73
C THR A 30 25.33 15.93 -3.15
N ASN A 31 25.94 17.00 -3.64
CA ASN A 31 25.83 17.40 -5.05
C ASN A 31 26.42 16.36 -6.03
N GLU A 32 27.23 15.40 -5.59
CA GLU A 32 27.92 14.43 -6.46
C GLU A 32 27.47 12.97 -6.25
N ARG A 33 27.13 12.60 -5.01
CA ARG A 33 26.88 11.20 -4.63
C ARG A 33 25.85 11.07 -3.51
N VAL A 34 25.29 9.87 -3.44
CA VAL A 34 24.47 9.42 -2.32
C VAL A 34 25.29 8.47 -1.47
N VAL A 35 25.26 8.67 -0.16
CA VAL A 35 25.91 7.82 0.85
C VAL A 35 24.86 7.36 1.84
N ARG A 36 24.73 6.04 2.01
CA ARG A 36 23.99 5.44 3.11
C ARG A 36 24.98 4.93 4.13
N ASP A 37 24.86 5.38 5.36
CA ASP A 37 25.57 4.85 6.52
C ASP A 37 24.53 4.18 7.41
N GLY A 38 24.73 2.91 7.72
CA GLY A 38 23.71 2.15 8.41
C GLY A 38 24.21 0.87 9.04
N VAL A 39 23.29 0.07 9.57
CA VAL A 39 23.60 -1.24 10.15
C VAL A 39 22.80 -2.31 9.42
N ALA A 40 23.48 -3.32 8.88
CA ALA A 40 22.87 -4.51 8.33
C ALA A 40 23.51 -5.75 8.99
N ASP A 41 22.68 -6.69 9.45
CA ASP A 41 23.12 -7.92 10.13
C ASP A 41 24.09 -7.68 11.31
N GLY A 42 23.87 -6.58 12.04
CA GLY A 42 24.70 -6.17 13.17
C GLY A 42 26.06 -5.57 12.79
N ALA A 43 26.39 -5.50 11.51
CA ALA A 43 27.59 -4.83 10.99
C ALA A 43 27.25 -3.45 10.43
N ARG A 44 28.16 -2.48 10.63
CA ARG A 44 28.04 -1.17 9.99
C ARG A 44 28.29 -1.33 8.49
N VAL A 45 27.33 -0.91 7.67
CA VAL A 45 27.42 -0.94 6.21
C VAL A 45 27.33 0.49 5.69
N VAL A 46 28.38 0.88 4.96
CA VAL A 46 28.41 2.15 4.24
C VAL A 46 28.35 1.83 2.75
N SER A 47 27.27 2.25 2.09
CA SER A 47 27.13 2.12 0.64
C SER A 47 27.08 3.50 0.01
N MET A 48 27.83 3.69 -1.07
CA MET A 48 27.87 4.96 -1.79
C MET A 48 27.76 4.71 -3.28
N PHE A 49 27.03 5.57 -3.97
CA PHE A 49 27.04 5.59 -5.43
C PHE A 49 26.87 7.02 -5.97
N PRO A 50 27.41 7.30 -7.17
CA PRO A 50 27.29 8.60 -7.80
C PRO A 50 25.83 8.96 -8.05
N LEU A 51 25.44 10.21 -7.80
CA LEU A 51 24.06 10.65 -7.96
C LEU A 51 23.60 10.43 -9.41
N ARG A 52 24.51 10.64 -10.38
CA ARG A 52 24.29 10.38 -11.81
C ARG A 52 23.87 8.94 -12.16
N GLU A 53 24.16 7.96 -11.31
CA GLU A 53 23.81 6.55 -11.51
C GLU A 53 22.45 6.20 -10.90
N LEU A 54 21.81 7.14 -10.20
CA LEU A 54 20.45 6.97 -9.70
C LEU A 54 19.49 6.82 -10.89
N ALA A 55 18.87 5.65 -10.98
CA ALA A 55 17.93 5.28 -12.03
C ALA A 55 16.48 5.54 -11.59
N ALA A 56 16.14 5.18 -10.35
CA ALA A 56 14.79 5.34 -9.81
C ALA A 56 14.83 5.52 -8.28
N MET A 57 13.77 6.10 -7.75
CA MET A 57 13.51 6.21 -6.32
C MET A 57 12.07 5.79 -6.05
N GLU A 58 11.88 5.01 -5.01
CA GLU A 58 10.57 4.54 -4.57
C GLU A 58 10.43 4.71 -3.06
N VAL A 59 9.26 5.14 -2.62
CA VAL A 59 8.87 5.06 -1.21
C VAL A 59 7.82 3.98 -1.10
N ALA A 60 8.24 2.86 -0.52
CA ALA A 60 7.30 1.82 -0.12
C ALA A 60 6.69 2.26 1.21
N ASP A 61 5.54 2.94 1.16
CA ASP A 61 4.77 3.22 2.36
C ASP A 61 3.91 1.99 2.68
N ASN A 62 4.39 1.18 3.62
CA ASN A 62 3.59 0.10 4.20
C ASN A 62 2.64 0.71 5.24
N GLY A 63 1.70 1.51 4.74
CA GLY A 63 0.62 2.06 5.52
C GLY A 63 -0.19 0.94 6.16
N ARG A 64 -0.79 1.24 7.32
CA ARG A 64 -1.71 0.30 7.97
C ARG A 64 -2.88 0.01 7.03
N SER A 65 -2.97 -1.21 6.51
CA SER A 65 -4.08 -1.62 5.64
C SER A 65 -5.39 -1.66 6.43
N PHE A 66 -6.23 -0.64 6.25
CA PHE A 66 -7.57 -0.60 6.85
C PHE A 66 -8.45 -1.77 6.38
N GLU A 67 -8.16 -2.35 5.20
CA GLU A 67 -8.81 -3.58 4.73
C GLU A 67 -8.50 -4.77 5.64
N LYS A 68 -7.23 -4.97 6.01
CA LYS A 68 -6.84 -6.03 6.97
C LYS A 68 -7.47 -5.83 8.34
N LEU A 69 -7.59 -4.58 8.80
CA LEU A 69 -8.30 -4.24 10.04
C LEU A 69 -9.78 -4.66 9.95
N GLY A 70 -10.47 -4.23 8.89
CA GLY A 70 -11.88 -4.54 8.67
C GLY A 70 -12.12 -6.05 8.57
N GLN A 71 -11.31 -6.76 7.77
CA GLN A 71 -11.36 -8.21 7.64
C GLN A 71 -11.14 -8.91 8.99
N GLY A 72 -10.15 -8.46 9.77
CA GLY A 72 -9.88 -8.99 11.10
C GLY A 72 -11.06 -8.83 12.07
N ILE A 73 -11.67 -7.64 12.12
CA ILE A 73 -12.86 -7.38 12.96
C ILE A 73 -14.04 -8.26 12.54
N VAL A 74 -14.31 -8.33 11.23
CA VAL A 74 -15.41 -9.14 10.68
C VAL A 74 -15.21 -10.62 10.99
N LEU A 75 -13.99 -11.14 10.84
CA LEU A 75 -13.64 -12.53 11.17
C LEU A 75 -13.86 -12.85 12.65
N VAL A 76 -13.46 -11.95 13.56
CA VAL A 76 -13.70 -12.12 14.99
C VAL A 76 -15.19 -12.11 15.30
N ALA A 77 -15.94 -11.15 14.74
CA ALA A 77 -17.39 -11.08 14.94
C ALA A 77 -18.11 -12.32 14.40
N ALA A 78 -17.75 -12.77 13.19
CA ALA A 78 -18.30 -13.97 12.57
C ALA A 78 -17.98 -15.22 13.41
N GLY A 79 -16.75 -15.36 13.91
CA GLY A 79 -16.39 -16.48 14.78
C GLY A 79 -17.16 -16.49 16.10
N LEU A 80 -17.38 -15.33 16.72
CA LEU A 80 -18.22 -15.23 17.93
C LEU A 80 -19.67 -15.66 17.65
N ILE A 81 -20.25 -15.21 16.53
CA ILE A 81 -21.61 -15.57 16.12
C ILE A 81 -21.71 -17.06 15.82
N LEU A 82 -20.81 -17.61 14.99
CA LEU A 82 -20.79 -19.02 14.61
C LEU A 82 -20.57 -19.94 15.81
N GLY A 83 -19.64 -19.58 16.70
CA GLY A 83 -19.39 -20.30 17.94
C GLY A 83 -20.61 -20.31 18.86
N GLY A 84 -21.24 -19.14 19.05
CA GLY A 84 -22.45 -19.01 19.87
C GLY A 84 -23.66 -19.76 19.31
N LEU A 85 -23.91 -19.66 18.00
CA LEU A 85 -24.99 -20.39 17.33
C LEU A 85 -24.75 -21.89 17.35
N SER A 86 -23.51 -22.33 17.06
CA SER A 86 -23.15 -23.75 17.15
C SER A 86 -23.39 -24.30 18.54
N TRP A 87 -22.99 -23.54 19.58
CA TRP A 87 -23.21 -23.95 20.96
C TRP A 87 -24.70 -24.05 21.28
N PHE A 88 -25.49 -23.06 20.87
CA PHE A 88 -26.92 -22.97 21.17
C PHE A 88 -27.75 -24.03 20.44
N ILE A 89 -27.39 -24.37 19.20
CA ILE A 89 -28.19 -25.28 18.35
C ILE A 89 -27.74 -26.73 18.48
N LEU A 90 -26.42 -26.97 18.47
CA LEU A 90 -25.87 -28.31 18.35
C LEU A 90 -25.47 -28.91 19.70
N GLU A 91 -25.27 -28.08 20.74
CA GLU A 91 -24.79 -28.48 22.07
C GLU A 91 -23.46 -29.30 22.07
N ILE A 92 -22.76 -29.35 20.92
CA ILE A 92 -21.48 -30.05 20.76
C ILE A 92 -20.34 -29.04 20.95
N GLN A 93 -19.72 -29.07 22.12
CA GLN A 93 -18.66 -28.12 22.50
C GLN A 93 -17.49 -28.08 21.49
N VAL A 94 -17.05 -29.25 21.02
CA VAL A 94 -15.89 -29.36 20.10
C VAL A 94 -16.17 -28.63 18.79
N LEU A 95 -17.38 -28.77 18.26
CA LEU A 95 -17.75 -28.15 16.99
C LEU A 95 -17.86 -26.63 17.12
N SER A 96 -18.36 -26.13 18.25
CA SER A 96 -18.41 -24.69 18.54
C SER A 96 -17.02 -24.06 18.64
N VAL A 97 -16.06 -24.77 19.25
CA VAL A 97 -14.67 -24.33 19.32
C VAL A 97 -14.02 -24.29 17.94
N ILE A 98 -14.29 -25.27 17.07
CA ILE A 98 -13.72 -25.28 15.71
C ILE A 98 -14.34 -24.15 14.87
N LEU A 99 -15.68 -24.08 14.83
CA LEU A 99 -16.42 -23.11 14.00
C LEU A 99 -16.21 -21.67 14.47
N GLY A 100 -16.15 -21.42 15.77
CA GLY A 100 -15.96 -20.08 16.31
C GLY A 100 -14.50 -19.72 16.54
N GLY A 101 -13.70 -20.66 17.05
CA GLY A 101 -12.32 -20.41 17.44
C GLY A 101 -11.38 -20.19 16.28
N LEU A 102 -11.50 -20.95 15.18
CA LEU A 102 -10.62 -20.76 14.01
C LEU A 102 -10.76 -19.36 13.39
N PRO A 103 -11.97 -18.87 13.06
CA PRO A 103 -12.13 -17.50 12.55
C PRO A 103 -11.63 -16.43 13.53
N ILE A 104 -11.86 -16.61 14.84
CA ILE A 104 -11.35 -15.68 15.86
C ILE A 104 -9.82 -15.65 15.84
N LEU A 105 -9.15 -16.80 15.78
CA LEU A 105 -7.68 -16.86 15.73
C LEU A 105 -7.13 -16.19 14.48
N VAL A 106 -7.73 -16.44 13.30
CA VAL A 106 -7.34 -15.79 12.04
C VAL A 106 -7.58 -14.29 12.11
N GLY A 107 -8.72 -13.87 12.65
CA GLY A 107 -9.05 -12.45 12.84
C GLY A 107 -8.06 -11.75 13.76
N ILE A 108 -7.73 -12.34 14.92
CA ILE A 108 -6.70 -11.84 15.83
C ILE A 108 -5.36 -11.74 15.12
N TYR A 109 -4.95 -12.77 14.37
CA TYR A 109 -3.70 -12.74 13.61
C TYR A 109 -3.65 -11.56 12.63
N MET A 110 -4.73 -11.31 11.87
CA MET A 110 -4.82 -10.15 10.98
C MET A 110 -4.76 -8.82 11.74
N LEU A 111 -5.46 -8.71 12.87
CA LEU A 111 -5.41 -7.52 13.73
C LEU A 111 -4.01 -7.28 14.29
N THR A 112 -3.28 -8.33 14.66
CA THR A 112 -1.89 -8.21 15.12
C THR A 112 -0.97 -7.70 14.01
N GLY A 113 -1.13 -8.17 12.76
CA GLY A 113 -0.36 -7.65 11.63
C GLY A 113 -0.71 -6.21 11.25
N TRP A 114 -1.91 -5.74 11.59
CA TRP A 114 -2.28 -4.32 11.47
C TRP A 114 -1.68 -3.46 12.59
N ALA A 115 -1.69 -3.97 13.83
CA ALA A 115 -1.15 -3.28 15.00
C ALA A 115 0.39 -3.19 14.94
N PHE A 116 1.02 -4.26 14.46
CA PHE A 116 2.47 -4.42 14.31
C PHE A 116 2.79 -4.75 12.85
N PRO A 117 2.77 -3.75 11.95
CA PRO A 117 3.18 -3.99 10.57
C PRO A 117 4.65 -4.43 10.54
N ASP A 118 4.91 -5.61 9.95
CA ASP A 118 6.24 -6.22 9.89
C ASP A 118 7.26 -5.35 9.13
N ASN A 119 6.79 -4.42 8.30
CA ASN A 119 7.63 -3.54 7.51
C ASN A 119 7.35 -2.08 7.88
N ALA A 120 8.30 -1.43 8.55
CA ALA A 120 8.39 0.02 8.50
C ALA A 120 8.50 0.42 7.03
N GLY A 121 7.80 1.49 6.61
CA GLY A 121 7.94 2.00 5.23
C GLY A 121 9.42 2.21 4.89
N SER A 122 9.81 2.11 3.64
CA SER A 122 11.22 2.20 3.25
C SER A 122 11.42 3.10 2.04
N LEU A 123 12.45 3.95 2.08
CA LEU A 123 12.95 4.65 0.90
C LEU A 123 13.93 3.73 0.17
N GLN A 124 13.61 3.38 -1.06
CA GLN A 124 14.45 2.59 -1.95
C GLN A 124 15.04 3.47 -3.04
N LEU A 125 16.36 3.39 -3.20
CA LEU A 125 17.10 4.08 -4.26
C LEU A 125 17.74 3.03 -5.14
N TYR A 126 17.43 3.08 -6.44
CA TYR A 126 17.91 2.11 -7.42
C TYR A 126 19.00 2.73 -8.29
N ALA A 127 20.11 2.00 -8.42
CA ALA A 127 21.18 2.27 -9.36
C ALA A 127 21.50 0.96 -10.12
N PRO A 128 22.17 1.02 -11.30
CA PRO A 128 22.58 -0.18 -12.01
C PRO A 128 23.37 -1.15 -11.11
N GLY A 129 22.78 -2.33 -10.87
CA GLY A 129 23.37 -3.39 -10.04
C GLY A 129 23.34 -3.16 -8.52
N HIS A 130 22.72 -2.09 -8.02
CA HIS A 130 22.70 -1.75 -6.60
C HIS A 130 21.35 -1.17 -6.18
N ALA A 131 20.85 -1.57 -5.02
CA ALA A 131 19.69 -0.96 -4.38
C ALA A 131 20.04 -0.60 -2.93
N ILE A 132 19.75 0.63 -2.54
CA ILE A 132 19.84 1.07 -1.15
C ILE A 132 18.42 1.14 -0.62
N ALA A 133 18.12 0.35 0.40
CA ALA A 133 16.89 0.47 1.18
C ALA A 133 17.20 1.14 2.52
N LEU A 134 16.48 2.22 2.80
CA LEU A 134 16.53 2.94 4.06
C LEU A 134 15.17 2.80 4.78
N PRO A 135 15.12 2.18 5.98
CA PRO A 135 13.88 2.05 6.72
C PRO A 135 13.42 3.41 7.29
N LEU A 136 12.12 3.68 7.25
CA LEU A 136 11.44 4.86 7.78
C LEU A 136 10.82 4.51 9.14
N GLN A 137 11.65 4.55 10.17
CA GLN A 137 11.34 4.04 11.50
C GLN A 137 10.34 4.91 12.26
N SER A 138 10.24 6.20 11.95
CA SER A 138 9.33 7.13 12.62
C SER A 138 8.30 7.77 11.68
N ALA A 139 7.25 8.34 12.27
CA ALA A 139 6.29 9.15 11.53
C ALA A 139 6.93 10.41 10.93
N ALA A 140 7.86 11.06 11.64
CA ALA A 140 8.58 12.24 11.15
C ALA A 140 9.44 11.92 9.92
N ALA A 141 10.09 10.75 9.91
CA ALA A 141 10.83 10.27 8.74
C ALA A 141 9.90 10.04 7.55
N ARG A 142 8.73 9.41 7.75
CA ARG A 142 7.75 9.19 6.69
C ARG A 142 7.17 10.48 6.13
N GLU A 143 6.91 11.48 6.97
CA GLU A 143 6.40 12.78 6.54
C GLU A 143 7.43 13.53 5.70
N SER A 144 8.69 13.52 6.11
CA SER A 144 9.78 14.26 5.45
C SER A 144 10.43 13.53 4.27
N VAL A 145 10.14 12.24 4.07
CA VAL A 145 10.76 11.44 2.99
C VAL A 145 10.45 11.99 1.60
N TYR A 146 9.23 12.51 1.39
CA TYR A 146 8.84 13.09 0.11
C TYR A 146 9.62 14.37 -0.20
N THR A 147 9.89 15.19 0.82
CA THR A 147 10.75 16.37 0.68
C THR A 147 12.19 15.96 0.37
N ALA A 148 12.72 14.92 1.02
CA ALA A 148 14.05 14.39 0.74
C ALA A 148 14.14 13.85 -0.69
N MET A 149 13.16 13.06 -1.14
CA MET A 149 13.08 12.56 -2.52
C MET A 149 13.02 13.70 -3.53
N GLN A 150 12.18 14.71 -3.30
CA GLN A 150 12.08 15.85 -4.20
C GLN A 150 13.43 16.56 -4.32
N ARG A 151 14.14 16.74 -3.20
CA ARG A 151 15.45 17.38 -3.23
C ARG A 151 16.50 16.53 -3.96
N ILE A 152 16.50 15.22 -3.76
CA ILE A 152 17.35 14.29 -4.53
C ILE A 152 17.01 14.36 -6.02
N TYR A 153 15.73 14.44 -6.35
CA TYR A 153 15.24 14.55 -7.71
C TYR A 153 15.72 15.85 -8.37
N GLU A 154 15.60 16.99 -7.67
CA GLU A 154 16.10 18.29 -8.13
C GLU A 154 17.62 18.26 -8.38
N LEU A 155 18.40 17.64 -7.48
CA LEU A 155 19.85 17.52 -7.65
C LEU A 155 20.22 16.64 -8.85
N ARG A 156 19.45 15.58 -9.12
CA ARG A 156 19.75 14.63 -10.21
C ARG A 156 19.23 15.07 -11.57
N TRP A 157 17.99 15.58 -11.62
CA TRP A 157 17.25 15.91 -12.84
C TRP A 157 16.94 17.40 -12.97
N GLY A 158 16.79 18.15 -11.87
CA GLY A 158 16.45 19.58 -11.89
C GLY A 158 17.53 20.50 -12.48
N GLY A 159 18.77 20.02 -12.63
CA GLY A 159 19.87 20.73 -13.29
C GLY A 159 20.09 20.36 -14.76
N GLN A 160 19.39 19.35 -15.29
CA GLN A 160 19.47 19.00 -16.71
C GLN A 160 18.15 19.37 -17.39
N PRO A 161 18.17 20.14 -18.49
CA PRO A 161 16.98 20.19 -19.34
C PRO A 161 16.65 18.73 -19.66
N GLU A 162 15.39 18.33 -19.45
CA GLU A 162 14.93 17.02 -19.88
C GLU A 162 15.54 16.76 -21.26
N PRO A 163 16.19 15.61 -21.51
CA PRO A 163 16.24 15.16 -22.88
C PRO A 163 14.76 15.12 -23.25
N ARG A 164 14.31 16.11 -24.04
CA ARG A 164 13.11 15.92 -24.84
C ARG A 164 13.39 14.56 -25.45
N THR A 165 12.67 13.55 -24.97
CA THR A 165 12.31 12.45 -25.82
C THR A 165 11.75 13.20 -27.01
N GLU A 166 12.58 13.38 -28.04
CA GLU A 166 12.11 13.66 -29.36
C GLU A 166 11.12 12.51 -29.53
N ALA A 167 9.85 12.80 -29.26
CA ALA A 167 8.77 11.90 -29.60
C ALA A 167 9.18 11.45 -30.99
N PRO A 168 9.43 10.15 -31.22
CA PRO A 168 9.86 9.72 -32.53
C PRO A 168 8.88 10.39 -33.45
N THR A 169 9.37 11.26 -34.33
CA THR A 169 8.56 11.83 -35.37
C THR A 169 8.12 10.61 -36.14
N GLN A 170 7.00 10.02 -35.69
CA GLN A 170 6.18 9.15 -36.46
C GLN A 170 5.76 10.11 -37.56
N MET A 171 6.57 10.14 -38.61
CA MET A 171 6.07 10.22 -39.95
C MET A 171 4.97 9.18 -40.00
N PHE A 172 3.77 9.62 -39.63
CA PHE A 172 2.54 8.98 -40.03
C PHE A 172 2.64 9.01 -41.55
N ALA A 173 3.19 7.92 -42.11
CA ALA A 173 2.95 7.62 -43.49
C ALA A 173 1.42 7.67 -43.65
N PRO A 174 0.89 8.37 -44.66
CA PRO A 174 -0.53 8.33 -44.92
C PRO A 174 -0.95 6.86 -44.98
N PRO A 175 -2.09 6.49 -44.37
CA PRO A 175 -2.55 5.10 -44.35
C PRO A 175 -2.56 4.57 -45.78
N PRO A 176 -2.00 3.37 -46.04
CA PRO A 176 -2.10 2.77 -47.36
C PRO A 176 -3.58 2.61 -47.71
N GLU A 177 -3.95 3.00 -48.94
CA GLU A 177 -5.28 2.75 -49.48
C GLU A 177 -5.64 1.27 -49.28
N PRO A 178 -6.87 0.95 -48.83
CA PRO A 178 -7.27 -0.43 -48.61
C PRO A 178 -7.27 -1.17 -49.94
N GLU A 179 -6.28 -2.04 -50.15
CA GLU A 179 -6.33 -3.06 -51.19
C GLU A 179 -7.56 -3.95 -50.93
N ALA A 180 -8.42 -4.04 -51.93
CA ALA A 180 -9.63 -4.84 -51.90
C ALA A 180 -9.28 -6.31 -51.65
N VAL A 181 -9.48 -6.77 -50.41
CA VAL A 181 -9.38 -8.19 -50.06
C VAL A 181 -10.55 -8.92 -50.73
N PRO A 182 -10.30 -9.91 -51.60
CA PRO A 182 -11.36 -10.72 -52.20
C PRO A 182 -12.06 -11.55 -51.11
N ALA A 183 -13.39 -11.60 -51.21
CA ALA A 183 -14.29 -12.34 -50.33
C ALA A 183 -13.82 -13.79 -50.11
N ALA A 184 -13.38 -14.09 -48.90
CA ALA A 184 -13.13 -15.44 -48.42
C ALA A 184 -14.34 -15.88 -47.58
N ALA A 185 -14.77 -17.11 -47.85
CA ALA A 185 -16.03 -17.72 -47.43
C ALA A 185 -16.27 -17.74 -45.91
N GLU A 186 -17.53 -17.57 -45.57
CA GLU A 186 -18.11 -17.67 -44.23
C GLU A 186 -17.93 -19.08 -43.65
N PRO A 187 -17.41 -19.23 -42.42
CA PRO A 187 -17.68 -20.41 -41.62
C PRO A 187 -19.00 -20.20 -40.86
N GLU A 188 -19.99 -21.03 -41.18
CA GLU A 188 -21.14 -21.29 -40.32
C GLU A 188 -20.62 -21.79 -38.96
N THR A 189 -21.01 -21.11 -37.88
CA THR A 189 -20.86 -21.65 -36.53
C THR A 189 -22.11 -21.27 -35.75
N GLU A 190 -23.08 -22.19 -35.81
CA GLU A 190 -24.13 -22.32 -34.81
C GLU A 190 -23.47 -22.60 -33.45
N ALA A 191 -23.63 -21.66 -32.51
CA ALA A 191 -23.46 -21.92 -31.10
C ALA A 191 -24.65 -21.27 -30.39
N GLU A 192 -25.63 -22.13 -30.18
CA GLU A 192 -26.87 -22.01 -29.42
C GLU A 192 -26.62 -21.27 -28.09
N ALA A 193 -27.26 -20.11 -27.94
CA ALA A 193 -27.26 -19.31 -26.74
C ALA A 193 -28.39 -19.79 -25.82
N ASP A 194 -28.03 -20.54 -24.78
CA ASP A 194 -28.93 -20.83 -23.65
C ASP A 194 -29.08 -19.55 -22.80
N GLU A 195 -30.31 -19.08 -22.68
CA GLU A 195 -30.72 -17.86 -21.97
C GLU A 195 -30.65 -18.03 -20.44
N PRO A 196 -30.13 -17.06 -19.68
CA PRO A 196 -30.28 -17.02 -18.23
C PRO A 196 -31.50 -16.17 -17.82
N GLU A 197 -32.72 -16.69 -18.00
CA GLU A 197 -33.96 -16.01 -17.53
C GLU A 197 -34.18 -16.09 -16.00
N GLU A 198 -33.42 -16.89 -15.24
CA GLU A 198 -33.65 -17.05 -13.80
C GLU A 198 -32.97 -16.00 -12.88
N MET A 199 -32.13 -15.10 -13.42
CA MET A 199 -31.31 -14.22 -12.58
C MET A 199 -31.97 -12.87 -12.23
N GLU A 200 -32.95 -12.40 -13.01
CA GLU A 200 -33.65 -11.13 -12.71
C GLU A 200 -34.64 -11.27 -11.54
N ASP A 201 -35.24 -12.45 -11.36
CA ASP A 201 -36.23 -12.70 -10.31
C ASP A 201 -35.61 -12.79 -8.90
N ALA A 202 -34.31 -13.08 -8.82
CA ALA A 202 -33.55 -13.12 -7.57
C ALA A 202 -33.17 -11.73 -7.05
N ILE A 203 -32.97 -10.76 -7.95
CA ILE A 203 -32.57 -9.39 -7.59
C ILE A 203 -33.78 -8.61 -7.03
N GLY A 204 -34.99 -8.84 -7.55
CA GLY A 204 -36.22 -8.21 -7.05
C GLY A 204 -36.52 -8.49 -5.58
N ARG A 205 -36.35 -9.74 -5.11
CA ARG A 205 -36.64 -10.12 -3.71
C ARG A 205 -35.69 -9.49 -2.68
N LEU A 206 -34.43 -9.23 -3.06
CA LEU A 206 -33.45 -8.64 -2.13
C LEU A 206 -33.70 -7.14 -1.88
N VAL A 207 -34.35 -6.45 -2.80
CA VAL A 207 -34.67 -5.02 -2.66
C VAL A 207 -35.88 -4.82 -1.74
N ASP A 208 -36.91 -5.67 -1.85
CA ASP A 208 -38.11 -5.57 -1.00
C ASP A 208 -37.86 -5.94 0.47
N GLU A 209 -36.85 -6.76 0.77
CA GLU A 209 -36.48 -7.11 2.16
C GLU A 209 -35.62 -6.04 2.84
N ALA A 210 -34.94 -5.18 2.07
CA ALA A 210 -34.12 -4.09 2.62
C ALA A 210 -34.97 -2.91 3.15
N ASP A 211 -36.11 -2.62 2.54
CA ASP A 211 -36.97 -1.49 2.95
C ASP A 211 -37.79 -1.76 4.22
N ALA A 212 -37.99 -3.04 4.60
CA ALA A 212 -38.72 -3.40 5.82
C ALA A 212 -37.94 -3.09 7.12
N ASN A 213 -36.64 -2.78 7.06
CA ASN A 213 -35.78 -2.66 8.25
C ASN A 213 -35.30 -1.22 8.57
N ILE A 214 -35.77 -0.20 7.83
CA ILE A 214 -35.35 1.21 7.97
C ILE A 214 -36.19 1.97 9.04
N GLY A 215 -37.06 1.29 9.79
CA GLY A 215 -38.02 1.91 10.71
C GLY A 215 -37.55 2.18 12.15
N SER A 216 -36.31 1.85 12.54
CA SER A 216 -35.88 2.03 13.93
C SER A 216 -35.26 3.43 14.15
N PRO A 217 -35.81 4.27 15.05
CA PRO A 217 -35.20 5.55 15.38
C PRO A 217 -33.80 5.35 15.99
N PRO A 218 -32.84 6.23 15.67
CA PRO A 218 -31.48 6.12 16.18
C PRO A 218 -31.49 6.15 17.72
N PRO A 219 -30.70 5.28 18.38
CA PRO A 219 -30.60 5.29 19.84
C PRO A 219 -30.04 6.63 20.32
N GLU A 220 -30.65 7.17 21.37
CA GLU A 220 -30.23 8.45 21.96
C GLU A 220 -28.73 8.43 22.34
N PRO A 221 -28.02 9.54 22.10
CA PRO A 221 -26.60 9.64 22.39
C PRO A 221 -26.35 9.45 23.89
N ARG A 222 -25.76 8.30 24.25
CA ARG A 222 -25.28 8.05 25.61
C ARG A 222 -24.21 9.09 25.96
N SER A 223 -24.40 9.72 27.12
CA SER A 223 -23.52 10.73 27.72
C SER A 223 -22.04 10.46 27.47
N SER A 224 -21.33 11.48 26.97
CA SER A 224 -19.95 11.34 26.53
C SER A 224 -19.02 10.95 27.68
N PHE A 225 -18.11 10.03 27.39
CA PHE A 225 -17.02 9.60 28.26
C PHE A 225 -16.17 10.76 28.83
N TRP A 226 -16.22 11.94 28.18
CA TRP A 226 -15.51 13.14 28.59
C TRP A 226 -16.11 13.86 29.82
N ASP A 227 -17.36 13.57 30.20
CA ASP A 227 -17.98 14.20 31.37
C ASP A 227 -17.41 13.69 32.71
N ILE A 228 -16.68 12.55 32.70
CA ILE A 228 -16.02 11.99 33.89
C ILE A 228 -14.74 12.78 34.25
N PHE A 229 -14.10 13.45 33.30
CA PHE A 229 -12.80 14.11 33.52
C PHE A 229 -12.88 15.61 33.85
N ARG A 230 -14.08 16.22 33.87
CA ARG A 230 -14.26 17.65 34.20
C ARG A 230 -14.54 17.95 35.68
N ARG A 231 -14.52 16.94 36.56
CA ARG A 231 -14.61 17.15 38.02
C ARG A 231 -13.35 16.67 38.72
N ARG A 232 -12.25 17.40 38.56
CA ARG A 232 -11.15 17.43 39.52
C ARG A 232 -10.36 18.71 39.41
#